data_AF-A0A2N8Z8E0-F1
#
_entry.id   AF-A0A2N8Z8E0-F1
#
_cell.length_a   1.000
_cell.length_b   1.000
_cell.length_c   1.000
_cell.angle_alpha   90.00
_cell.angle_beta   90.00
_cell.angle_gamma   90.00
#
_symmetry.space_group_name_H-M   'P 1'
#
loop_
_entity.id
_entity.type
_entity.pdbx_description
1 polymer ?
#
loop_
_entity_poly.entity_id
_entity_poly.type
_entity_poly.pdbx_seq_one_letter_code
_entity_poly.pdbx_strand_id
1 'polypeptide(L)'
;MKLKKYGLPTLCLAASVLSFGASAIERNDIPSCYDYADVSEFKLGHAERELFVIVDKTINLDTNLKKSVHQQMQRFNQAGDKITIITFSALAKGAYTDVVFSGTFESALGKKSRDNMNRMKLHKLDQCLEQQKGAINAIHKALAASFPQEEINYPQTELVGTLMNLSDDLIKRSTSSRKIVLVVSDMLENSATISFYKKGSVYLPDANKALTIIDKAGFTGDFDGSEVYVIGAGYVEGAKRYSSQKSVNELENFWRAVFTTNNAKLVQFGKPSLLVAIQ
;
A
#
# COMPACT_ATOMS: atom_id res chain seq x y z
N MET A 1 -41.97 -68.19 -18.60
CA MET A 1 -42.47 -66.86 -18.20
C MET A 1 -41.55 -66.24 -17.15
N LYS A 2 -40.55 -65.47 -17.58
CA LYS A 2 -39.71 -64.59 -16.73
C LYS A 2 -39.31 -63.37 -17.57
N LEU A 3 -39.82 -62.19 -17.20
CA LEU A 3 -39.57 -60.90 -17.85
C LEU A 3 -38.17 -60.39 -17.50
N LYS A 4 -37.36 -60.06 -18.52
CA LYS A 4 -36.11 -59.28 -18.39
C LYS A 4 -36.43 -57.80 -18.61
N LYS A 5 -36.05 -56.97 -17.64
CA LYS A 5 -36.14 -55.50 -17.66
C LYS A 5 -35.08 -54.93 -18.62
N TYR A 6 -35.49 -54.03 -19.52
CA TYR A 6 -34.60 -53.20 -20.33
C TYR A 6 -34.19 -51.95 -19.54
N GLY A 7 -32.88 -51.73 -19.39
CA GLY A 7 -32.30 -50.51 -18.84
C GLY A 7 -31.99 -49.51 -19.95
N LEU A 8 -32.43 -48.27 -19.75
CA LEU A 8 -32.25 -47.10 -20.61
C LEU A 8 -30.82 -46.55 -20.44
N PRO A 9 -30.05 -46.23 -21.50
CA PRO A 9 -28.74 -45.60 -21.34
C PRO A 9 -28.88 -44.08 -21.23
N THR A 10 -28.36 -43.53 -20.13
CA THR A 10 -28.30 -42.11 -19.81
C THR A 10 -27.26 -41.41 -20.70
N LEU A 11 -27.68 -40.37 -21.41
CA LEU A 11 -26.84 -39.50 -22.25
C LEU A 11 -26.15 -38.45 -21.35
N CYS A 12 -24.83 -38.52 -21.17
CA CYS A 12 -24.04 -37.48 -20.48
C CYS A 12 -23.63 -36.39 -21.48
N LEU A 13 -24.23 -35.21 -21.37
CA LEU A 13 -23.81 -33.99 -22.05
C LEU A 13 -22.68 -33.34 -21.25
N ALA A 14 -21.45 -33.34 -21.77
CA ALA A 14 -20.33 -32.62 -21.17
C ALA A 14 -20.40 -31.13 -21.58
N ALA A 15 -20.82 -30.27 -20.67
CA ALA A 15 -20.75 -28.81 -20.85
C ALA A 15 -19.36 -28.31 -20.42
N SER A 16 -18.51 -28.02 -21.39
CA SER A 16 -17.24 -27.34 -21.21
C SER A 16 -17.49 -25.87 -20.85
N VAL A 17 -17.35 -25.54 -19.57
CA VAL A 17 -17.35 -24.14 -19.09
C VAL A 17 -16.03 -23.51 -19.48
N LEU A 18 -16.06 -22.62 -20.48
CA LEU A 18 -14.96 -21.71 -20.76
C LEU A 18 -14.91 -20.66 -19.64
N SER A 19 -13.98 -20.83 -18.70
CA SER A 19 -13.64 -19.82 -17.71
C SER A 19 -12.97 -18.64 -18.42
N PHE A 20 -13.75 -17.64 -18.83
CA PHE A 20 -13.20 -16.32 -19.09
C PHE A 20 -12.71 -15.76 -17.75
N GLY A 21 -11.40 -15.84 -17.53
CA GLY A 21 -10.75 -15.10 -16.45
C GLY A 21 -10.93 -13.62 -16.74
N ALA A 22 -11.90 -12.99 -16.08
CA ALA A 22 -11.95 -11.54 -15.98
C ALA A 22 -10.66 -11.11 -15.28
N SER A 23 -9.68 -10.66 -16.07
CA SER A 23 -8.54 -9.94 -15.52
C SER A 23 -9.14 -8.67 -14.93
N ALA A 24 -9.17 -8.56 -13.61
CA ALA A 24 -9.49 -7.31 -12.95
C ALA A 24 -8.51 -6.28 -13.53
N ILE A 25 -9.03 -5.29 -14.26
CA ILE A 25 -8.21 -4.17 -14.73
C ILE A 25 -7.69 -3.52 -13.46
N GLU A 26 -6.40 -3.71 -13.19
CA GLU A 26 -5.74 -3.08 -12.07
C GLU A 26 -5.86 -1.56 -12.24
N ARG A 27 -6.27 -0.86 -11.18
CA ARG A 27 -6.47 0.59 -11.22
C ARG A 27 -5.16 1.27 -11.65
N ASN A 28 -5.23 2.10 -12.69
CA ASN A 28 -4.12 2.92 -13.15
C ASN A 28 -4.62 4.31 -13.56
N ASP A 29 -4.38 5.29 -12.70
CA ASP A 29 -4.76 6.69 -12.82
C ASP A 29 -3.76 7.49 -13.68
N ILE A 30 -2.60 6.90 -14.03
CA ILE A 30 -1.66 7.46 -15.01
C ILE A 30 -1.98 6.87 -16.39
N PRO A 31 -2.33 7.70 -17.40
CA PRO A 31 -2.60 7.21 -18.74
C PRO A 31 -1.43 6.38 -19.30
N SER A 32 -1.77 5.23 -19.87
CA SER A 32 -0.82 4.29 -20.48
C SER A 32 -0.28 4.83 -21.79
N CYS A 33 1.03 4.99 -21.87
CA CYS A 33 1.73 5.41 -23.08
C CYS A 33 1.79 4.31 -24.14
N TYR A 34 1.80 3.05 -23.70
CA TYR A 34 1.72 1.90 -24.59
C TYR A 34 0.35 1.80 -25.28
N ASP A 35 -0.74 2.01 -24.54
CA ASP A 35 -2.10 2.04 -25.12
C ASP A 35 -2.25 3.26 -26.03
N TYR A 36 -1.75 4.43 -25.61
CA TYR A 36 -1.76 5.63 -26.44
C TYR A 36 -1.00 5.43 -27.76
N ALA A 37 0.14 4.74 -27.74
CA ALA A 37 0.96 4.50 -28.92
C ALA A 37 0.51 3.29 -29.76
N ASP A 38 -0.53 2.56 -29.33
CA ASP A 38 -1.05 1.35 -29.99
C ASP A 38 0.05 0.27 -30.12
N VAL A 39 0.72 -0.02 -28.99
CA VAL A 39 1.84 -0.97 -28.87
C VAL A 39 1.78 -1.79 -27.56
N SER A 40 0.59 -1.97 -27.01
CA SER A 40 0.36 -2.63 -25.71
C SER A 40 0.90 -4.05 -25.63
N GLU A 41 1.08 -4.73 -26.76
CA GLU A 41 1.70 -6.05 -26.86
C GLU A 41 3.17 -6.08 -26.40
N PHE A 42 3.82 -4.92 -26.31
CA PHE A 42 5.20 -4.79 -25.82
C PHE A 42 5.30 -4.30 -24.37
N LYS A 43 4.17 -4.02 -23.72
CA LYS A 43 4.14 -3.50 -22.35
C LYS A 43 4.64 -4.57 -21.38
N LEU A 44 5.53 -4.18 -20.47
CA LEU A 44 5.92 -5.04 -19.35
C LEU A 44 4.74 -5.20 -18.40
N GLY A 45 4.43 -6.44 -18.02
CA GLY A 45 3.31 -6.76 -17.12
C GLY A 45 3.57 -6.53 -15.63
N HIS A 46 4.71 -5.93 -15.26
CA HIS A 46 5.07 -5.65 -13.87
C HIS A 46 5.89 -4.38 -13.76
N ALA A 47 5.81 -3.72 -12.60
CA ALA A 47 6.71 -2.64 -12.23
C ALA A 47 7.99 -3.20 -11.61
N GLU A 48 9.09 -2.46 -11.73
CA GLU A 48 10.36 -2.83 -11.09
C GLU A 48 10.29 -2.56 -9.59
N ARG A 49 9.66 -1.44 -9.21
CA ARG A 49 9.52 -1.02 -7.83
C ARG A 49 8.14 -0.42 -7.60
N GLU A 50 7.49 -0.80 -6.51
CA GLU A 50 6.23 -0.21 -6.08
C GLU A 50 6.32 0.39 -4.69
N LEU A 51 5.87 1.64 -4.57
CA LEU A 51 5.68 2.34 -3.31
C LEU A 51 4.20 2.33 -2.93
N PHE A 52 3.87 1.63 -1.86
CA PHE A 52 2.60 1.73 -1.17
C PHE A 52 2.68 2.85 -0.13
N VAL A 53 1.90 3.91 -0.29
CA VAL A 53 1.80 4.99 0.69
C VAL A 53 0.48 4.83 1.44
N ILE A 54 0.55 4.35 2.67
CA ILE A 54 -0.62 4.09 3.51
C ILE A 54 -0.80 5.27 4.46
N VAL A 55 -1.85 6.05 4.25
CA VAL A 55 -2.15 7.26 5.02
C VAL A 55 -3.25 6.99 6.03
N ASP A 56 -2.90 7.16 7.29
CA ASP A 56 -3.83 7.13 8.41
C ASP A 56 -4.58 8.46 8.49
N LYS A 57 -5.90 8.40 8.32
CA LYS A 57 -6.76 9.58 8.39
C LYS A 57 -7.28 9.88 9.79
N THR A 58 -6.92 9.10 10.81
CA THR A 58 -7.34 9.40 12.19
C THR A 58 -6.45 10.44 12.87
N ILE A 59 -5.32 10.79 12.24
CA ILE A 59 -4.34 11.72 12.78
C ILE A 59 -4.09 12.92 11.86
N ASN A 60 -4.03 14.11 12.44
CA ASN A 60 -3.68 15.31 11.72
C ASN A 60 -2.20 15.67 11.95
N LEU A 61 -1.34 15.13 11.08
CA LEU A 61 0.08 15.47 11.08
C LEU A 61 0.29 16.96 10.84
N ASP A 62 1.33 17.52 11.46
CA ASP A 62 1.73 18.89 11.19
C ASP A 62 2.18 19.07 9.73
N THR A 63 2.19 20.32 9.28
CA THR A 63 2.55 20.68 7.90
C THR A 63 3.96 20.23 7.51
N ASN A 64 4.91 20.17 8.45
CA ASN A 64 6.28 19.76 8.15
C ASN A 64 6.37 18.25 7.91
N LEU A 65 5.65 17.45 8.71
CA LEU A 65 5.53 16.02 8.50
C LEU A 65 4.85 15.71 7.17
N LYS A 66 3.73 16.38 6.85
CA LYS A 66 3.07 16.27 5.53
C LYS A 66 4.01 16.59 4.37
N LYS A 67 4.78 17.68 4.47
CA LYS A 67 5.82 18.04 3.48
C LYS A 67 6.90 16.96 3.36
N SER A 68 7.31 16.35 4.48
CA SER A 68 8.32 15.28 4.45
C SER A 68 7.83 14.05 3.68
N VAL A 69 6.54 13.68 3.77
CA VAL A 69 5.95 12.60 2.97
C VAL A 69 6.06 12.92 1.47
N HIS A 70 5.66 14.13 1.07
CA HIS A 70 5.82 14.59 -0.32
C HIS A 70 7.27 14.51 -0.79
N GLN A 71 8.23 14.94 0.04
CA GLN A 71 9.66 14.89 -0.32
C GLN A 71 10.17 13.46 -0.55
N GLN A 72 9.68 12.46 0.20
CA GLN A 72 10.03 11.07 -0.04
C GLN A 72 9.42 10.56 -1.35
N MET A 73 8.15 10.87 -1.60
CA MET A 73 7.43 10.42 -2.80
C MET A 73 7.98 11.01 -4.10
N GLN A 74 8.56 12.22 -4.06
CA GLN A 74 9.14 12.89 -5.24
C GLN A 74 10.21 12.05 -5.96
N ARG A 75 10.79 11.05 -5.29
CA ARG A 75 11.83 10.15 -5.82
C ARG A 75 11.27 8.99 -6.65
N PHE A 76 9.96 8.77 -6.59
CA PHE A 76 9.26 7.65 -7.24
C PHE A 76 8.58 8.11 -8.53
N ASN A 77 9.39 8.63 -9.45
CA ASN A 77 8.93 9.13 -10.75
C ASN A 77 9.84 8.65 -11.89
N GLN A 78 10.57 7.55 -11.66
CA GLN A 78 11.44 6.94 -12.63
C GLN A 78 10.68 5.88 -13.43
N ALA A 79 11.17 5.58 -14.63
CA ALA A 79 10.68 4.44 -15.41
C ALA A 79 10.73 3.15 -14.58
N GLY A 80 9.64 2.40 -14.56
CA GLY A 80 9.50 1.17 -13.78
C GLY A 80 9.00 1.39 -12.35
N ASP A 81 8.80 2.63 -11.90
CA ASP A 81 8.17 2.92 -10.62
C ASP A 81 6.64 2.81 -10.71
N LYS A 82 6.04 2.26 -9.66
CA LYS A 82 4.61 2.31 -9.40
C LYS A 82 4.35 2.95 -8.04
N ILE A 83 3.31 3.76 -7.94
CA ILE A 83 2.86 4.34 -6.67
C ILE A 83 1.41 3.99 -6.46
N THR A 84 1.11 3.46 -5.28
CA THR A 84 -0.26 3.17 -4.82
C THR A 84 -0.48 3.92 -3.50
N ILE A 85 -1.41 4.89 -3.49
CA ILE A 85 -1.79 5.63 -2.29
C ILE A 85 -3.06 5.01 -1.73
N ILE A 86 -2.99 4.60 -0.48
CA ILE A 86 -4.09 4.03 0.28
C ILE A 86 -4.41 4.97 1.44
N THR A 87 -5.68 5.18 1.70
CA THR A 87 -6.12 5.82 2.95
C THR A 87 -6.90 4.83 3.78
N PHE A 88 -6.77 4.90 5.10
CA PHE A 88 -7.65 4.20 6.03
C PHE A 88 -8.04 5.10 7.21
N SER A 89 -9.00 4.66 7.99
CA SER A 89 -9.51 5.36 9.17
C SER A 89 -10.08 4.36 10.18
N ALA A 90 -10.81 4.84 11.19
CA ALA A 90 -11.33 4.09 12.34
C ALA A 90 -12.42 3.03 12.06
N LEU A 91 -12.51 2.46 10.85
CA LEU A 91 -13.58 1.52 10.46
C LEU A 91 -15.01 2.06 10.78
N ALA A 92 -15.18 3.37 10.72
CA ALA A 92 -16.44 4.06 11.00
C ALA A 92 -17.22 4.34 9.70
N LYS A 93 -18.54 4.51 9.81
CA LYS A 93 -19.44 4.70 8.67
C LYS A 93 -18.98 5.87 7.78
N GLY A 94 -18.67 5.57 6.51
CA GLY A 94 -18.21 6.55 5.52
C GLY A 94 -16.70 6.81 5.49
N ALA A 95 -15.94 6.13 6.35
CA ALA A 95 -14.50 6.26 6.48
C ALA A 95 -13.87 4.86 6.30
N TYR A 96 -13.77 4.44 5.04
CA TYR A 96 -13.30 3.11 4.63
C TYR A 96 -11.86 3.16 4.15
N THR A 97 -11.22 2.00 4.18
CA THR A 97 -9.96 1.77 3.48
C THR A 97 -10.20 1.89 1.98
N ASP A 98 -9.44 2.75 1.30
CA ASP A 98 -9.60 3.00 -0.12
C ASP A 98 -8.24 3.21 -0.80
N VAL A 99 -8.10 2.71 -2.02
CA VAL A 99 -6.98 3.03 -2.90
C VAL A 99 -7.36 4.29 -3.63
N VAL A 100 -6.84 5.44 -3.20
CA VAL A 100 -7.23 6.75 -3.73
C VAL A 100 -6.43 7.15 -4.96
N PHE A 101 -5.28 6.53 -5.19
CA PHE A 101 -4.47 6.69 -6.38
C PHE A 101 -3.64 5.42 -6.65
N SER A 102 -3.51 5.00 -7.90
CA SER A 102 -2.55 3.99 -8.34
C SER A 102 -2.01 4.41 -9.70
N GLY A 103 -0.70 4.39 -9.90
CA GLY A 103 -0.09 4.86 -11.14
C GLY A 103 1.26 4.22 -11.41
N THR A 104 1.50 3.82 -12.66
CA THR A 104 2.79 3.27 -13.10
C THR A 104 3.48 4.21 -14.08
N PHE A 105 4.75 4.52 -13.83
CA PHE A 105 5.67 5.15 -14.78
C PHE A 105 6.26 4.06 -15.68
N GLU A 106 5.82 4.02 -16.92
CA GLU A 106 6.13 2.93 -17.83
C GLU A 106 7.57 3.03 -18.35
N SER A 107 8.22 1.88 -18.53
CA SER A 107 9.58 1.83 -19.03
C SER A 107 9.63 1.93 -20.55
N ALA A 108 10.73 2.48 -21.06
CA ALA A 108 11.02 2.41 -22.49
C ALA A 108 11.20 0.95 -22.94
N LEU A 109 10.89 0.70 -24.20
CA LEU A 109 11.12 -0.59 -24.83
C LEU A 109 12.61 -0.98 -24.80
N GLY A 110 12.88 -2.27 -24.67
CA GLY A 110 14.22 -2.81 -24.90
C GLY A 110 14.70 -2.58 -26.34
N LYS A 111 16.03 -2.47 -26.53
CA LYS A 111 16.67 -2.13 -27.82
C LYS A 111 16.13 -2.95 -29.00
N LYS A 112 16.02 -4.27 -28.85
CA LYS A 112 15.54 -5.16 -29.92
C LYS A 112 14.10 -4.84 -30.34
N SER A 113 13.21 -4.55 -29.39
CA SER A 113 11.82 -4.19 -29.70
C SER A 113 11.73 -2.82 -30.37
N ARG A 114 12.57 -1.87 -29.93
CA ARG A 114 12.67 -0.53 -30.56
C ARG A 114 13.11 -0.60 -32.02
N ASP A 115 14.16 -1.36 -32.30
CA ASP A 115 14.74 -1.46 -33.66
C ASP A 115 13.77 -2.07 -34.68
N ASN A 116 12.84 -2.91 -34.22
CA ASN A 116 11.82 -3.56 -35.04
C ASN A 116 10.47 -2.82 -35.06
N MET A 117 10.34 -1.70 -34.33
CA MET A 117 9.08 -0.98 -34.20
C MET A 117 8.89 0.03 -35.34
N ASN A 118 7.63 0.22 -35.73
CA ASN A 118 7.25 1.31 -36.62
C ASN A 118 7.71 2.66 -36.04
N ARG A 119 8.48 3.44 -36.83
CA ARG A 119 9.10 4.69 -36.38
C ARG A 119 8.10 5.72 -35.83
N MET A 120 6.90 5.79 -36.40
CA MET A 120 5.85 6.71 -35.95
C MET A 120 5.28 6.27 -34.59
N LYS A 121 5.00 4.98 -34.43
CA LYS A 121 4.54 4.43 -33.13
C LYS A 121 5.61 4.59 -32.05
N LEU A 122 6.88 4.31 -32.38
CA LEU A 122 8.00 4.49 -31.48
C LEU A 122 8.15 5.96 -31.04
N HIS A 123 8.06 6.89 -31.98
CA HIS A 123 8.12 8.32 -31.66
C HIS A 123 6.97 8.75 -30.74
N LYS A 124 5.75 8.28 -31.01
CA LYS A 124 4.56 8.54 -30.19
C LYS A 124 4.73 7.99 -28.76
N LEU A 125 5.27 6.77 -28.63
CA LEU A 125 5.58 6.17 -27.34
C LEU A 125 6.62 7.01 -26.59
N ASP A 126 7.75 7.32 -27.21
CA ASP A 126 8.85 8.06 -26.59
C ASP A 126 8.40 9.46 -26.12
N GLN A 127 7.61 10.16 -26.94
CA GLN A 127 7.03 11.45 -26.55
C GLN A 127 6.09 11.34 -25.35
N CYS A 128 5.24 10.31 -25.32
CA CYS A 128 4.35 10.09 -24.19
C CYS A 128 5.13 9.76 -22.92
N LEU A 129 6.12 8.87 -22.98
CA LEU A 129 6.94 8.48 -21.83
C LEU A 129 7.67 9.69 -21.23
N GLU A 130 8.18 10.61 -22.07
CA GLU A 130 8.81 11.83 -21.58
C GLU A 130 7.81 12.74 -20.85
N GLN A 131 6.58 12.86 -21.37
CA GLN A 131 5.52 13.64 -20.74
C GLN A 131 4.96 12.99 -19.47
N GLN A 132 4.97 11.66 -19.39
CA GLN A 132 4.42 10.89 -18.27
C GLN A 132 5.08 11.25 -16.94
N LYS A 133 6.34 11.70 -16.95
CA LYS A 133 7.05 12.22 -15.75
C LYS A 133 6.25 13.33 -15.04
N GLY A 134 5.46 14.11 -15.79
CA GLY A 134 4.60 15.16 -15.25
C GLY A 134 3.46 14.64 -14.35
N ALA A 135 3.12 13.35 -14.43
CA ALA A 135 2.10 12.71 -13.60
C ALA A 135 2.43 12.77 -12.09
N ILE A 136 3.70 13.01 -11.72
CA ILE A 136 4.09 13.24 -10.33
C ILE A 136 3.26 14.34 -9.66
N ASN A 137 2.86 15.38 -10.40
CA ASN A 137 1.99 16.43 -9.85
C ASN A 137 0.60 15.93 -9.45
N ALA A 138 0.02 15.01 -10.23
CA ALA A 138 -1.26 14.39 -9.90
C ALA A 138 -1.14 13.49 -8.66
N ILE A 139 -0.03 12.77 -8.53
CA ILE A 139 0.31 11.98 -7.33
C ILE A 139 0.41 12.89 -6.10
N HIS A 140 1.15 14.00 -6.17
CA HIS A 140 1.25 14.95 -5.06
C HIS A 140 -0.11 15.55 -4.69
N LYS A 141 -0.97 15.84 -5.68
CA LYS A 141 -2.33 16.30 -5.43
C LYS A 141 -3.18 15.24 -4.73
N ALA A 142 -3.10 13.99 -5.17
CA ALA A 142 -3.81 12.87 -4.54
C ALA A 142 -3.33 12.64 -3.10
N LEU A 143 -2.01 12.71 -2.85
CA LEU A 143 -1.47 12.64 -1.50
C LEU A 143 -1.99 13.78 -0.62
N ALA A 144 -1.97 15.02 -1.11
CA ALA A 144 -2.43 16.17 -0.35
C ALA A 144 -3.92 16.03 0.06
N ALA A 145 -4.74 15.47 -0.83
CA ALA A 145 -6.15 15.17 -0.57
C ALA A 145 -6.36 13.95 0.36
N SER A 146 -5.34 13.10 0.52
CA SER A 146 -5.39 11.93 1.39
C SER A 146 -5.27 12.28 2.87
N PHE A 147 -4.61 13.39 3.19
CA PHE A 147 -4.54 13.89 4.56
C PHE A 147 -5.91 14.38 5.06
N PRO A 148 -6.20 14.23 6.37
CA PRO A 148 -7.40 14.81 6.96
C PRO A 148 -7.47 16.32 6.72
N GLN A 149 -8.63 16.79 6.24
CA GLN A 149 -8.91 18.21 5.99
C GLN A 149 -9.54 18.90 7.19
N GLU A 150 -10.16 18.12 8.09
CA GLU A 150 -10.82 18.59 9.31
C GLU A 150 -10.40 17.72 10.49
N GLU A 151 -10.44 18.29 11.70
CA GLU A 151 -10.26 17.56 12.95
C GLU A 151 -11.49 16.68 13.20
N ILE A 152 -11.48 15.49 12.60
CA ILE A 152 -12.47 14.46 12.91
C ILE A 152 -11.92 13.66 14.08
N ASN A 153 -12.57 13.78 15.23
CA ASN A 153 -12.22 12.99 16.40
C ASN A 153 -12.67 11.55 16.20
N TYR A 154 -11.72 10.68 15.86
CA TYR A 154 -11.95 9.25 15.80
C TYR A 154 -11.63 8.62 17.17
N PRO A 155 -12.60 7.97 17.83
CA PRO A 155 -12.40 7.46 19.18
C PRO A 155 -11.43 6.27 19.26
N GLN A 156 -11.22 5.55 18.16
CA GLN A 156 -10.41 4.34 18.07
C GLN A 156 -9.67 4.27 16.73
N THR A 157 -8.53 3.58 16.69
CA THR A 157 -7.75 3.33 15.46
C THR A 157 -7.16 1.92 15.55
N GLU A 158 -7.70 1.02 14.74
CA GLU A 158 -7.30 -0.39 14.63
C GLU A 158 -6.17 -0.52 13.59
N LEU A 159 -4.94 -0.11 13.96
CA LEU A 159 -3.80 -0.05 13.03
C LEU A 159 -3.32 -1.45 12.64
N VAL A 160 -3.10 -2.32 13.63
CA VAL A 160 -2.54 -3.65 13.39
C VAL A 160 -3.42 -4.43 12.42
N GLY A 161 -4.72 -4.54 12.70
CA GLY A 161 -5.65 -5.27 11.85
C GLY A 161 -5.74 -4.67 10.43
N THR A 162 -5.79 -3.34 10.32
CA THR A 162 -5.84 -2.66 9.01
C THR A 162 -4.58 -2.95 8.19
N LEU A 163 -3.39 -2.83 8.80
CA LEU A 163 -2.13 -3.07 8.12
C LEU A 163 -1.97 -4.54 7.71
N MET A 164 -2.42 -5.50 8.53
CA MET A 164 -2.41 -6.91 8.17
C MET A 164 -3.33 -7.19 6.98
N ASN A 165 -4.56 -6.69 6.99
CA ASN A 165 -5.50 -6.86 5.87
C ASN A 165 -4.93 -6.25 4.57
N LEU A 166 -4.37 -5.04 4.65
CA LEU A 166 -3.72 -4.38 3.50
C LEU A 166 -2.53 -5.18 2.96
N SER A 167 -1.79 -5.86 3.84
CA SER A 167 -0.66 -6.68 3.43
C SER A 167 -1.11 -7.85 2.55
N ASP A 168 -2.14 -8.60 2.95
CA ASP A 168 -2.64 -9.75 2.19
C ASP A 168 -3.46 -9.35 0.95
N ASP A 169 -4.27 -8.29 1.06
CA ASP A 169 -5.20 -7.92 -0.01
C ASP A 169 -4.56 -7.07 -1.11
N LEU A 170 -3.50 -6.32 -0.81
CA LEU A 170 -2.85 -5.42 -1.76
C LEU A 170 -1.35 -5.71 -1.92
N ILE A 171 -0.57 -5.61 -0.84
CA ILE A 171 0.89 -5.61 -0.94
C ILE A 171 1.40 -6.95 -1.49
N LYS A 172 0.94 -8.06 -0.93
CA LYS A 172 1.29 -9.42 -1.36
C LYS A 172 0.88 -9.73 -2.78
N ARG A 173 -0.22 -9.12 -3.27
CA ARG A 173 -0.75 -9.38 -4.61
C ARG A 173 0.01 -8.62 -5.69
N SER A 174 0.82 -7.63 -5.32
CA SER A 174 1.61 -6.89 -6.28
C SER A 174 2.67 -7.79 -6.93
N THR A 175 2.74 -7.69 -8.26
CA THR A 175 3.75 -8.39 -9.08
C THR A 175 5.08 -7.65 -9.15
N SER A 176 5.19 -6.50 -8.47
CA SER A 176 6.38 -5.66 -8.50
C SER A 176 7.57 -6.37 -7.85
N SER A 177 8.75 -6.23 -8.46
CA SER A 177 9.97 -6.93 -8.04
C SER A 177 10.49 -6.46 -6.67
N ARG A 178 10.40 -5.15 -6.40
CA ARG A 178 10.72 -4.54 -5.11
C ARG A 178 9.50 -3.81 -4.56
N LYS A 179 9.12 -4.11 -3.31
CA LYS A 179 7.96 -3.52 -2.63
C LYS A 179 8.43 -2.67 -1.46
N ILE A 180 7.94 -1.43 -1.42
CA ILE A 180 8.23 -0.48 -0.35
C ILE A 180 6.90 0.00 0.22
N VAL A 181 6.79 -0.02 1.54
CA VAL A 181 5.61 0.46 2.26
C VAL A 181 6.01 1.66 3.08
N LEU A 182 5.44 2.81 2.76
CA LEU A 182 5.51 4.02 3.58
C LEU A 182 4.20 4.16 4.36
N VAL A 183 4.26 3.88 5.66
CA VAL A 183 3.14 4.12 6.58
C VAL A 183 3.23 5.55 7.11
N VAL A 184 2.15 6.30 6.95
CA VAL A 184 2.00 7.67 7.42
C VAL A 184 0.96 7.66 8.54
N SER A 185 1.42 7.43 9.77
CA SER A 185 0.60 7.25 10.98
C SER A 185 1.43 7.59 12.22
N ASP A 186 0.76 7.88 13.33
CA ASP A 186 1.41 8.01 14.63
C ASP A 186 1.82 6.65 15.21
N MET A 187 1.36 5.56 14.58
CA MET A 187 1.58 4.19 15.00
C MET A 187 1.00 3.88 16.40
N LEU A 188 0.11 4.72 16.91
CA LEU A 188 -0.51 4.55 18.22
C LEU A 188 -1.79 3.76 18.09
N GLU A 189 -1.65 2.44 18.21
CA GLU A 189 -2.78 1.53 18.31
C GLU A 189 -3.74 2.01 19.40
N ASN A 190 -5.03 2.11 19.08
CA ASN A 190 -6.06 2.51 20.01
C ASN A 190 -7.34 1.73 19.69
N SER A 191 -7.26 0.41 19.87
CA SER A 191 -8.33 -0.55 19.61
C SER A 191 -9.05 -0.99 20.87
N ALA A 192 -10.09 -1.81 20.69
CA ALA A 192 -10.67 -2.57 21.79
C ALA A 192 -9.68 -3.59 22.39
N THR A 193 -8.68 -4.00 21.60
CA THR A 193 -7.69 -5.02 21.99
C THR A 193 -6.55 -4.44 22.81
N ILE A 194 -5.95 -3.33 22.36
CA ILE A 194 -4.83 -2.69 23.03
C ILE A 194 -4.80 -1.19 22.72
N SER A 195 -4.27 -0.39 23.63
CA SER A 195 -4.07 1.04 23.41
C SER A 195 -2.66 1.47 23.84
N PHE A 196 -1.96 2.18 22.95
CA PHE A 196 -0.66 2.79 23.17
C PHE A 196 -0.76 4.28 23.51
N TYR A 197 -1.98 4.76 23.74
CA TYR A 197 -2.24 6.14 24.11
C TYR A 197 -2.76 6.24 25.55
N LYS A 198 -2.14 7.11 26.35
CA LYS A 198 -2.62 7.39 27.71
C LYS A 198 -2.41 8.85 28.07
N LYS A 199 -3.52 9.53 28.41
CA LYS A 199 -3.52 10.91 28.95
C LYS A 199 -2.72 11.93 28.11
N GLY A 200 -2.81 11.87 26.77
CA GLY A 200 -2.10 12.82 25.90
C GLY A 200 -0.63 12.49 25.64
N SER A 201 -0.23 11.22 25.77
CA SER A 201 1.15 10.77 25.56
C SER A 201 1.21 9.32 25.12
N VAL A 202 2.32 8.94 24.50
CA VAL A 202 2.62 7.55 24.14
C VAL A 202 2.87 6.75 25.41
N TYR A 203 2.14 5.66 25.56
CA TYR A 203 2.24 4.74 26.69
C TYR A 203 2.30 3.30 26.21
N LEU A 204 3.52 2.81 26.03
CA LEU A 204 3.79 1.39 25.87
C LEU A 204 4.95 1.02 26.80
N PRO A 205 4.67 0.38 27.94
CA PRO A 205 5.72 0.04 28.91
C PRO A 205 6.51 -1.22 28.56
N ASP A 206 5.95 -2.11 27.71
CA ASP A 206 6.50 -3.44 27.40
C ASP A 206 5.97 -3.93 26.04
N ALA A 207 6.81 -3.90 25.02
CA ALA A 207 6.47 -4.34 23.67
C ALA A 207 6.10 -5.83 23.59
N ASN A 208 6.77 -6.70 24.36
CA ASN A 208 6.57 -8.15 24.29
C ASN A 208 5.20 -8.56 24.80
N LYS A 209 4.70 -7.89 25.86
CA LYS A 209 3.33 -8.10 26.34
C LYS A 209 2.31 -7.66 25.30
N ALA A 210 2.53 -6.53 24.63
CA ALA A 210 1.65 -6.06 23.56
C ALA A 210 1.63 -7.03 22.38
N LEU A 211 2.79 -7.53 21.94
CA LEU A 211 2.89 -8.56 20.89
C LEU A 211 2.10 -9.81 21.25
N THR A 212 2.26 -10.33 22.48
CA THR A 212 1.52 -11.51 22.94
C THR A 212 0.00 -11.32 22.88
N ILE A 213 -0.49 -10.10 23.14
CA ILE A 213 -1.92 -9.78 23.05
C ILE A 213 -2.38 -9.83 21.58
N ILE A 214 -1.62 -9.21 20.69
CA ILE A 214 -1.92 -9.16 19.25
C ILE A 214 -1.84 -10.55 18.61
N ASP A 215 -0.84 -11.35 18.94
CA ASP A 215 -0.69 -12.73 18.45
C ASP A 215 -1.90 -13.58 18.86
N LYS A 216 -2.37 -13.43 20.10
CA LYS A 216 -3.57 -14.13 20.60
C LYS A 216 -4.86 -13.66 19.93
N ALA A 217 -4.92 -12.41 19.49
CA ALA A 217 -6.05 -11.89 18.73
C ALA A 217 -6.08 -12.40 17.28
N GLY A 218 -5.01 -13.08 16.83
CA GLY A 218 -4.95 -13.71 15.51
C GLY A 218 -4.75 -12.73 14.36
N PHE A 219 -4.20 -11.54 14.63
CA PHE A 219 -3.83 -10.60 13.57
C PHE A 219 -2.59 -11.11 12.85
N THR A 220 -2.78 -11.59 11.62
CA THR A 220 -1.72 -12.07 10.75
C THR A 220 -1.85 -11.47 9.37
N GLY A 221 -0.73 -11.24 8.71
CA GLY A 221 -0.65 -10.80 7.32
C GLY A 221 0.68 -11.21 6.71
N ASP A 222 0.92 -10.77 5.48
CA ASP A 222 2.15 -11.05 4.75
C ASP A 222 2.48 -9.87 3.83
N PHE A 223 3.58 -9.19 4.16
CA PHE A 223 4.07 -8.02 3.47
C PHE A 223 4.97 -8.36 2.27
N ASP A 224 5.09 -9.64 1.92
CA ASP A 224 5.83 -10.17 0.77
C ASP A 224 7.27 -9.63 0.66
N GLY A 225 7.99 -9.68 1.77
CA GLY A 225 9.38 -9.26 1.88
C GLY A 225 9.60 -7.74 1.79
N SER A 226 8.54 -6.93 1.88
CA SER A 226 8.65 -5.49 1.64
C SER A 226 9.47 -4.73 2.69
N GLU A 227 10.04 -3.61 2.23
CA GLU A 227 10.74 -2.65 3.06
C GLU A 227 9.74 -1.65 3.65
N VAL A 228 9.66 -1.58 4.97
CA VAL A 228 8.71 -0.69 5.66
C VAL A 228 9.42 0.54 6.22
N TYR A 229 8.84 1.70 5.93
CA TYR A 229 9.21 3.00 6.45
C TYR A 229 8.01 3.64 7.13
N VAL A 230 8.25 4.38 8.21
CA VAL A 230 7.19 5.07 8.94
C VAL A 230 7.50 6.55 9.06
N ILE A 231 6.53 7.40 8.74
CA ILE A 231 6.51 8.83 9.09
C ILE A 231 5.34 9.07 10.06
N GLY A 232 5.63 9.77 11.14
CA GLY A 232 4.66 10.18 12.15
C GLY A 232 4.79 9.44 13.48
N ALA A 233 5.62 8.42 13.59
CA ALA A 233 5.61 7.53 14.76
C ALA A 233 5.78 8.26 16.10
N GLY A 234 4.86 8.00 17.03
CA GLY A 234 4.82 8.63 18.35
C GLY A 234 4.41 10.10 18.34
N TYR A 235 3.97 10.65 17.20
CA TYR A 235 3.36 11.97 17.11
C TYR A 235 2.07 11.97 17.95
N VAL A 236 1.89 13.01 18.75
CA VAL A 236 0.66 13.22 19.50
C VAL A 236 0.19 14.64 19.19
N GLU A 237 -0.96 14.75 18.54
CA GLU A 237 -1.52 16.05 18.17
C GLU A 237 -1.78 16.89 19.43
N GLY A 238 -1.32 18.14 19.41
CA GLY A 238 -1.45 19.06 20.54
C GLY A 238 -0.82 18.54 21.84
N ALA A 239 0.22 17.70 21.76
CA ALA A 239 0.87 17.06 22.91
C ALA A 239 1.09 18.04 24.07
N LYS A 240 0.31 17.86 25.15
CA LYS A 240 0.47 18.63 26.40
C LYS A 240 1.53 18.03 27.32
N ARG A 241 1.99 16.82 27.02
CA ARG A 241 2.92 16.04 27.83
C ARG A 241 3.97 15.36 26.96
N TYR A 242 5.16 15.26 27.53
CA TYR A 242 6.28 14.58 26.93
C TYR A 242 6.07 13.06 26.89
N SER A 243 6.15 12.47 25.70
CA SER A 243 6.25 11.02 25.52
C SER A 243 7.67 10.57 25.86
N SER A 244 7.82 9.66 26.81
CA SER A 244 9.15 9.22 27.23
C SER A 244 9.89 8.49 26.11
N GLN A 245 11.20 8.73 25.98
CA GLN A 245 12.04 8.01 25.02
C GLN A 245 11.90 6.48 25.15
N LYS A 246 11.73 5.99 26.38
CA LYS A 246 11.47 4.57 26.65
C LYS A 246 10.19 4.11 25.96
N SER A 247 9.07 4.80 26.16
CA SER A 247 7.78 4.44 25.54
C SER A 247 7.87 4.44 24.01
N VAL A 248 8.56 5.41 23.43
CA VAL A 248 8.71 5.52 21.97
C VAL A 248 9.63 4.41 21.43
N ASN A 249 10.66 4.01 22.18
CA ASN A 249 11.50 2.86 21.81
C ASN A 249 10.73 1.54 21.91
N GLU A 250 9.90 1.36 22.94
CA GLU A 250 9.02 0.18 23.03
C GLU A 250 8.00 0.16 21.88
N LEU A 251 7.49 1.32 21.46
CA LEU A 251 6.62 1.43 20.29
C LEU A 251 7.31 0.94 19.02
N GLU A 252 8.55 1.38 18.80
CA GLU A 252 9.36 0.89 17.68
C GLU A 252 9.63 -0.61 17.76
N ASN A 253 9.99 -1.12 18.94
CA ASN A 253 10.26 -2.55 19.15
C ASN A 253 9.02 -3.40 18.84
N PHE A 254 7.85 -2.95 19.27
CA PHE A 254 6.58 -3.59 18.97
C PHE A 254 6.34 -3.65 17.46
N TRP A 255 6.36 -2.51 16.76
CA TRP A 255 6.09 -2.47 15.32
C TRP A 255 7.14 -3.21 14.51
N ARG A 256 8.41 -3.16 14.91
CA ARG A 256 9.49 -3.94 14.30
C ARG A 256 9.19 -5.43 14.35
N ALA A 257 8.76 -5.94 15.50
CA ALA A 257 8.40 -7.34 15.66
C ALA A 257 7.14 -7.68 14.85
N VAL A 258 6.09 -6.85 14.88
CA VAL A 258 4.88 -7.04 14.05
C VAL A 258 5.26 -7.17 12.57
N PHE A 259 6.03 -6.24 12.01
CA PHE A 259 6.43 -6.32 10.61
C PHE A 259 7.33 -7.53 10.31
N THR A 260 8.27 -7.85 11.21
CA THR A 260 9.18 -9.01 11.02
C THR A 260 8.42 -10.33 11.00
N THR A 261 7.47 -10.52 11.90
CA THR A 261 6.64 -11.74 11.96
C THR A 261 5.76 -11.89 10.72
N ASN A 262 5.37 -10.78 10.09
CA ASN A 262 4.50 -10.75 8.91
C ASN A 262 5.29 -10.50 7.61
N ASN A 263 6.52 -11.03 7.53
CA ASN A 263 7.35 -11.04 6.31
C ASN A 263 7.65 -9.63 5.75
N ALA A 264 7.98 -8.67 6.62
CA ALA A 264 8.47 -7.34 6.26
C ALA A 264 9.73 -6.98 7.03
N LYS A 265 10.48 -6.00 6.50
CA LYS A 265 11.63 -5.40 7.18
C LYS A 265 11.35 -3.94 7.51
N LEU A 266 11.21 -3.61 8.80
CA LEU A 266 11.16 -2.22 9.23
C LEU A 266 12.55 -1.56 9.08
N VAL A 267 12.73 -0.81 8.00
CA VAL A 267 13.99 -0.14 7.67
C VAL A 267 14.17 1.11 8.53
N GLN A 268 13.13 1.94 8.64
CA GLN A 268 13.20 3.14 9.47
C GLN A 268 11.85 3.46 10.13
N PHE A 269 11.93 3.78 11.42
CA PHE A 269 10.80 4.23 12.22
C PHE A 269 10.98 5.72 12.53
N GLY A 270 10.38 6.57 11.71
CA GLY A 270 10.51 8.02 11.82
C GLY A 270 9.80 8.54 13.06
N LYS A 271 10.57 8.99 14.05
CA LYS A 271 10.09 9.47 15.36
C LYS A 271 10.22 10.99 15.50
N PRO A 272 9.32 11.81 14.93
CA PRO A 272 8.26 11.47 13.98
C PRO A 272 8.70 11.54 12.50
N SER A 273 9.90 12.04 12.20
CA SER A 273 10.39 12.20 10.82
C SER A 273 11.39 11.12 10.42
N LEU A 274 11.43 10.76 9.14
CA LEU A 274 12.55 10.00 8.57
C LEU A 274 13.81 10.86 8.53
N LEU A 275 14.94 10.25 8.87
CA LEU A 275 16.27 10.86 8.79
C LEU A 275 17.01 10.51 7.50
N VAL A 276 16.60 9.46 6.80
CA VAL A 276 17.17 9.09 5.50
C VAL A 276 16.11 9.10 4.41
N ALA A 277 16.56 9.28 3.18
CA ALA A 277 15.69 9.16 2.02
C ALA A 277 15.35 7.68 1.78
N ILE A 278 14.11 7.43 1.37
CA ILE A 278 13.73 6.13 0.82
C ILE A 278 14.47 5.95 -0.50
N GLN A 279 15.12 4.79 -0.66
CA GLN A 279 15.98 4.49 -1.80
C GLN A 279 15.25 3.85 -2.96
#